data_AF-A0A7G2EFH4-F1
#
_entry.id   AF-A0A7G2EFH4-F1
#
_cell.length_a   1.000
_cell.length_b   1.000
_cell.length_c   1.000
_cell.angle_alpha   90.00
_cell.angle_beta   90.00
_cell.angle_gamma   90.00
#
_symmetry.space_group_name_H-M   'P 1'
#
loop_
_entity.id
_entity.type
_entity.pdbx_description
1 polymer ?
#
loop_
_entity_poly.entity_id
_entity_poly.type
_entity_poly.pdbx_seq_one_letter_code
_entity_poly.pdbx_strand_id
1 'polypeptide(L)'
;MAKMYRKLALCGGEGGQEWDDDVYEGVRKVYVGQDLNRITYIKFEYVQEDGEVVTTEYGTTNQHPKEFVIQYPDEHIIAVEGSYHQVALIATEVITSLVFKTSKGRKSPLFGPNLLGITTGTKFVFEDEGKKIVGFHGRAGDAVDALGVYFVLDTTPFPLYKLDAQGGTDGRVWDDGSYDGIKTLRIDQDNSRITYLEVEYEKDGEAKTCNHGGKGDTPSEVTLLVLIHD
;
A
#
# COMPACT_ATOMS: atom_id res chain seq x y z
N MET A 1 6.24 14.79 -9.38
CA MET A 1 6.82 14.40 -8.06
C MET A 1 6.42 12.96 -7.84
N ALA A 2 7.36 12.08 -7.55
CA ALA A 2 7.05 10.68 -7.24
C ALA A 2 6.23 10.64 -5.94
N LYS A 3 5.06 10.00 -5.95
CA LYS A 3 4.26 9.76 -4.76
C LYS A 3 4.74 8.47 -4.12
N MET A 4 4.92 8.48 -2.80
CA MET A 4 5.20 7.25 -2.06
C MET A 4 3.93 6.77 -1.39
N TYR A 5 3.80 5.45 -1.29
CA TYR A 5 2.64 4.81 -0.69
C TYR A 5 3.06 3.82 0.38
N ARG A 6 2.18 3.60 1.34
CA ARG A 6 2.35 2.59 2.38
C ARG A 6 1.20 1.60 2.31
N LYS A 7 1.52 0.34 1.99
CA LYS A 7 0.61 -0.80 2.07
C LYS A 7 0.51 -1.29 3.51
N LEU A 8 -0.69 -1.35 4.08
CA LEU A 8 -0.91 -2.02 5.37
C LEU A 8 -1.24 -3.51 5.18
N ALA A 9 -0.90 -4.32 6.19
CA ALA A 9 -1.27 -5.73 6.23
C ALA A 9 -2.80 -5.92 6.28
N LEU A 10 -3.25 -7.07 5.79
CA LEU A 10 -4.65 -7.46 5.79
C LEU A 10 -5.19 -7.65 7.22
N CYS A 11 -6.46 -7.30 7.42
CA CYS A 11 -7.26 -7.71 8.57
C CYS A 11 -8.42 -8.57 8.06
N GLY A 12 -8.66 -9.72 8.68
CA GLY A 12 -9.68 -10.68 8.26
C GLY A 12 -9.16 -12.11 8.25
N GLY A 13 -9.84 -13.00 7.52
CA GLY A 13 -9.47 -14.40 7.38
C GLY A 13 -8.68 -14.73 6.11
N GLU A 14 -8.20 -15.97 6.06
CA GLU A 14 -7.38 -16.52 4.96
C GLU A 14 -8.21 -17.13 3.81
N GLY A 15 -9.53 -16.96 3.83
CA GLY A 15 -10.43 -17.45 2.78
C GLY A 15 -10.37 -16.62 1.50
N GLY A 16 -11.14 -17.01 0.47
CA GLY A 16 -11.25 -16.25 -0.77
C GLY A 16 -9.97 -16.20 -1.61
N GLN A 17 -10.07 -15.52 -2.76
CA GLN A 17 -8.95 -15.20 -3.64
C GLN A 17 -8.40 -13.81 -3.30
N GLU A 18 -7.08 -13.67 -3.36
CA GLU A 18 -6.40 -12.39 -3.18
C GLU A 18 -6.69 -11.44 -4.33
N TRP A 19 -6.79 -10.16 -4.01
CA TRP A 19 -6.90 -9.08 -4.98
C TRP A 19 -6.17 -7.85 -4.45
N ASP A 20 -5.70 -7.02 -5.38
CA ASP A 20 -4.97 -5.80 -5.11
C ASP A 20 -5.34 -4.79 -6.19
N ASP A 21 -6.02 -3.71 -5.81
CA ASP A 21 -6.44 -2.67 -6.75
C ASP A 21 -5.29 -1.71 -7.12
N ASP A 22 -4.13 -1.83 -6.46
CA ASP A 22 -3.05 -0.85 -6.55
C ASP A 22 -3.48 0.53 -5.99
N VAL A 23 -2.76 1.59 -6.35
CA VAL A 23 -2.95 2.97 -5.86
C VAL A 23 -3.56 3.88 -6.92
N TYR A 24 -4.38 4.84 -6.47
CA TYR A 24 -5.06 5.80 -7.34
C TYR A 24 -4.94 7.23 -6.80
N GLU A 25 -5.39 8.22 -7.57
CA GLU A 25 -5.45 9.60 -7.07
C GLU A 25 -6.38 9.72 -5.87
N GLY A 26 -7.47 8.95 -5.85
CA GLY A 26 -8.32 8.83 -4.67
C GLY A 26 -9.60 8.05 -4.90
N VAL A 27 -10.38 7.94 -3.84
CA VAL A 27 -11.64 7.18 -3.80
C VAL A 27 -12.80 8.16 -3.75
N ARG A 28 -13.71 8.09 -4.73
CA ARG A 28 -14.90 8.97 -4.78
C ARG A 28 -16.17 8.28 -4.27
N LYS A 29 -16.21 6.96 -4.28
CA LYS A 29 -17.37 6.21 -3.78
C LYS A 29 -17.01 4.80 -3.34
N VAL A 30 -17.67 4.35 -2.28
CA VAL A 30 -17.63 2.97 -1.80
C VAL A 30 -19.02 2.37 -1.81
N TYR A 31 -19.11 1.13 -2.26
CA TYR A 31 -20.31 0.30 -2.26
C TYR A 31 -20.07 -0.89 -1.35
N VAL A 32 -21.05 -1.21 -0.49
CA VAL A 32 -20.96 -2.34 0.43
C VAL A 32 -22.26 -3.15 0.38
N GLY A 33 -22.14 -4.40 -0.08
CA GLY A 33 -23.18 -5.41 -0.01
C GLY A 33 -23.01 -6.28 1.22
N GLN A 34 -24.13 -6.67 1.83
CA GLN A 34 -24.15 -7.44 3.07
C GLN A 34 -25.35 -8.40 3.07
N ASP A 35 -25.22 -9.49 3.81
CA ASP A 35 -26.34 -10.34 4.20
C ASP A 35 -26.68 -10.17 5.68
N LEU A 36 -27.40 -11.12 6.27
CA LEU A 36 -27.79 -11.10 7.68
C LEU A 36 -26.63 -11.34 8.66
N ASN A 37 -25.45 -11.74 8.17
CA ASN A 37 -24.34 -12.24 8.99
C ASN A 37 -22.97 -11.62 8.64
N ARG A 38 -22.76 -11.07 7.44
CA ARG A 38 -21.43 -10.62 6.97
C ARG A 38 -21.49 -9.58 5.86
N ILE A 39 -20.32 -8.98 5.58
CA ILE A 39 -20.09 -8.23 4.34
C ILE A 39 -19.82 -9.23 3.23
N THR A 40 -20.65 -9.19 2.19
CA THR A 40 -20.55 -10.15 1.08
C THR A 40 -19.92 -9.54 -0.16
N TYR A 41 -19.96 -8.22 -0.29
CA TYR A 41 -19.53 -7.52 -1.49
C TYR A 41 -18.97 -6.13 -1.17
N ILE A 42 -17.94 -5.74 -1.90
CA ILE A 42 -17.38 -4.39 -1.89
C ILE A 42 -17.10 -3.95 -3.32
N LYS A 43 -17.28 -2.65 -3.56
CA LYS A 43 -16.90 -2.03 -4.83
C LYS A 43 -16.43 -0.61 -4.60
N PHE A 44 -15.44 -0.21 -5.38
CA PHE A 44 -14.80 1.10 -5.28
C PHE A 44 -14.90 1.84 -6.61
N GLU A 45 -15.17 3.14 -6.56
CA GLU A 45 -14.94 4.06 -7.67
C GLU A 45 -13.68 4.88 -7.35
N TYR A 46 -12.62 4.65 -8.12
CA TYR A 46 -11.35 5.36 -8.01
C TYR A 46 -11.22 6.42 -9.08
N VAL A 47 -10.46 7.48 -8.79
CA VAL A 47 -10.08 8.53 -9.73
C VAL A 47 -8.63 8.29 -10.16
N GLN A 48 -8.37 8.25 -11.46
CA GLN A 48 -7.03 8.14 -12.05
C GLN A 48 -6.35 9.52 -12.17
N GLU A 49 -5.07 9.55 -12.52
CA GLU A 49 -4.29 10.79 -12.67
C GLU A 49 -4.87 11.76 -13.71
N ASP A 50 -5.43 11.24 -14.80
CA ASP A 50 -6.10 12.00 -15.85
C ASP A 50 -7.52 12.43 -15.48
N GLY A 51 -8.00 12.03 -14.30
CA GLY A 51 -9.35 12.30 -13.79
C GLY A 51 -10.41 11.30 -14.23
N GLU A 52 -10.07 10.28 -15.03
CA GLU A 52 -11.00 9.20 -15.35
C GLU A 52 -11.38 8.38 -14.11
N VAL A 53 -12.54 7.72 -14.18
CA VAL A 53 -13.05 6.92 -13.07
C VAL A 53 -13.05 5.46 -13.45
N VAL A 54 -12.31 4.67 -12.69
CA VAL A 54 -12.28 3.21 -12.80
C VAL A 54 -13.06 2.59 -11.64
N THR A 55 -13.58 1.39 -11.87
CA THR A 55 -14.38 0.64 -10.90
C THR A 55 -13.80 -0.75 -10.71
N THR A 56 -13.66 -1.16 -9.46
CA THR A 56 -13.30 -2.53 -9.07
C THR A 56 -14.36 -3.10 -8.13
N GLU A 57 -14.57 -4.40 -8.15
CA GLU A 57 -15.59 -5.06 -7.32
C GLU A 57 -15.19 -6.48 -6.93
N TYR A 58 -15.56 -6.86 -5.71
CA TYR A 58 -15.17 -8.13 -5.10
C TYR A 58 -16.29 -8.70 -4.25
N GLY A 59 -16.36 -10.03 -4.20
CA GLY A 59 -17.40 -10.75 -3.46
C GLY A 59 -18.68 -10.97 -4.27
N THR A 60 -19.79 -11.23 -3.58
CA THR A 60 -21.09 -11.50 -4.20
C THR A 60 -22.20 -10.65 -3.57
N THR A 61 -23.12 -10.16 -4.40
CA THR A 61 -24.31 -9.44 -3.91
C THR A 61 -25.56 -9.90 -4.64
N ASN A 62 -26.62 -10.15 -3.87
CA ASN A 62 -27.97 -10.43 -4.37
C ASN A 62 -28.94 -9.26 -4.15
N GLN A 63 -28.44 -8.15 -3.60
CA GLN A 63 -29.22 -6.93 -3.30
C GLN A 63 -28.48 -5.68 -3.80
N HIS A 64 -29.20 -4.56 -3.87
CA HIS A 64 -28.56 -3.27 -4.16
C HIS A 64 -27.58 -2.92 -3.02
N PRO A 65 -26.27 -2.76 -3.32
CA PRO A 65 -25.30 -2.44 -2.28
C PRO A 65 -25.55 -1.04 -1.71
N LYS A 66 -25.25 -0.85 -0.43
CA LYS A 66 -25.33 0.46 0.20
C LYS A 66 -24.14 1.31 -0.25
N GLU A 67 -24.35 2.62 -0.37
CA GLU A 67 -23.37 3.53 -0.94
C GLU A 67 -22.87 4.53 0.09
N PHE A 68 -21.59 4.87 0.00
CA PHE A 68 -20.98 6.00 0.69
C PHE A 68 -20.23 6.86 -0.32
N VAL A 69 -20.74 8.07 -0.57
CA VAL A 69 -20.18 9.02 -1.53
C VAL A 69 -19.21 9.97 -0.82
N ILE A 70 -18.01 10.10 -1.38
CA ILE A 70 -16.95 11.01 -0.93
C ILE A 70 -17.00 12.26 -1.81
N GLN A 71 -16.95 13.44 -1.21
CA GLN A 71 -16.97 14.72 -1.93
C GLN A 71 -15.59 15.05 -2.52
N TYR A 72 -15.13 14.25 -3.47
CA TYR A 72 -13.84 14.43 -4.15
C TYR A 72 -13.85 15.72 -5.02
N PRO A 73 -12.75 16.49 -5.09
CA PRO A 73 -11.45 16.28 -4.42
C PRO A 73 -11.35 16.86 -3.01
N ASP A 74 -12.38 17.60 -2.56
CA ASP A 74 -12.35 18.35 -1.30
C ASP A 74 -12.32 17.45 -0.05
N GLU A 75 -12.78 16.20 -0.19
CA GLU A 75 -12.86 15.21 0.86
C GLU A 75 -12.23 13.89 0.39
N HIS A 76 -11.64 13.17 1.35
CA HIS A 76 -11.06 11.85 1.12
C HIS A 76 -11.20 10.98 2.37
N ILE A 77 -11.07 9.66 2.19
CA ILE A 77 -11.10 8.69 3.28
C ILE A 77 -9.77 8.75 4.03
N ILE A 78 -9.82 8.83 5.35
CA ILE A 78 -8.64 8.86 6.23
C ILE A 78 -8.56 7.66 7.16
N ALA A 79 -9.67 6.96 7.38
CA ALA A 79 -9.69 5.77 8.19
C ALA A 79 -10.81 4.80 7.79
N VAL A 80 -10.55 3.52 8.04
CA VAL A 80 -11.54 2.45 7.95
C VAL A 80 -11.52 1.68 9.26
N GLU A 81 -12.66 1.66 9.95
CA GLU A 81 -12.88 0.81 11.11
C GLU A 81 -13.69 -0.40 10.69
N GLY A 82 -13.44 -1.55 11.31
CA GLY A 82 -14.25 -2.73 11.05
C GLY A 82 -14.09 -3.82 12.09
N SER A 83 -14.75 -4.93 11.84
CA SER A 83 -14.59 -6.16 12.60
C SER A 83 -14.67 -7.38 11.69
N TYR A 84 -13.95 -8.43 12.06
CA TYR A 84 -14.06 -9.74 11.43
C TYR A 84 -14.33 -10.83 12.47
N HIS A 85 -15.01 -11.89 12.04
CA HIS A 85 -15.32 -13.02 12.91
C HIS A 85 -15.56 -14.28 12.07
N GLN A 86 -15.39 -15.44 12.70
CA GLN A 86 -15.82 -16.70 12.15
C GLN A 86 -17.34 -16.81 12.18
N VAL A 87 -17.98 -16.92 11.02
CA VAL A 87 -19.43 -17.13 10.93
C VAL A 87 -19.71 -18.62 10.98
N ALA A 88 -20.62 -19.08 11.85
CA ALA A 88 -20.83 -20.51 12.19
C ALA A 88 -21.02 -21.51 11.02
N LEU A 89 -21.36 -21.03 9.82
CA LEU A 89 -21.53 -21.85 8.60
C LEU A 89 -20.32 -21.81 7.65
N ILE A 90 -19.29 -21.02 7.97
CA ILE A 90 -18.04 -20.91 7.22
C ILE A 90 -16.88 -21.25 8.17
N ALA A 91 -15.96 -22.09 7.71
CA ALA A 91 -14.75 -22.44 8.45
C ALA A 91 -13.71 -21.29 8.52
N THR A 92 -13.95 -20.15 7.89
CA THR A 92 -13.04 -19.01 7.81
C THR A 92 -13.64 -17.75 8.44
N GLU A 93 -12.76 -16.88 8.92
CA GLU A 93 -13.14 -15.53 9.36
C GLU A 93 -13.43 -14.65 8.16
N VAL A 94 -14.44 -13.80 8.28
CA VAL A 94 -14.84 -12.86 7.24
C VAL A 94 -15.08 -11.48 7.84
N ILE A 95 -14.97 -10.44 7.01
CA ILE A 95 -15.33 -9.08 7.40
C ILE A 95 -16.83 -9.04 7.70
N THR A 96 -17.14 -8.60 8.91
CA THR A 96 -18.51 -8.48 9.41
C THR A 96 -18.99 -7.04 9.43
N SER A 97 -18.09 -6.07 9.64
CA SER A 97 -18.49 -4.66 9.69
C SER A 97 -17.44 -3.72 9.11
N LEU A 98 -17.92 -2.60 8.58
CA LEU A 98 -17.10 -1.50 8.07
C LEU A 98 -17.73 -0.14 8.38
N VAL A 99 -16.88 0.82 8.75
CA VAL A 99 -17.20 2.25 8.87
C VAL A 99 -16.05 3.03 8.25
N PHE A 100 -16.37 3.91 7.30
CA PHE A 100 -15.41 4.80 6.66
C PHE A 100 -15.46 6.17 7.31
N LYS A 101 -14.30 6.75 7.63
CA LYS A 101 -14.18 8.13 8.12
C LYS A 101 -13.45 8.99 7.09
N THR A 102 -13.87 10.24 6.97
CA THR A 102 -13.31 11.19 6.00
C THR A 102 -12.58 12.35 6.65
N SER A 103 -11.75 13.04 5.87
CA SER A 103 -11.01 14.24 6.27
C SER A 103 -11.90 15.42 6.68
N LYS A 104 -13.18 15.41 6.32
CA LYS A 104 -14.18 16.41 6.75
C LYS A 104 -14.93 16.00 8.02
N GLY A 105 -14.49 14.93 8.68
CA GLY A 105 -15.10 14.43 9.90
C GLY A 105 -16.43 13.69 9.68
N ARG A 106 -16.80 13.38 8.42
CA ARG A 106 -17.98 12.54 8.14
C ARG A 106 -17.65 11.08 8.42
N LYS A 107 -18.68 10.33 8.81
CA LYS A 107 -18.63 8.87 8.94
C LYS A 107 -19.70 8.25 8.07
N SER A 108 -19.39 7.13 7.43
CA SER A 108 -20.41 6.31 6.78
C SER A 108 -21.37 5.73 7.84
N PRO A 109 -22.57 5.29 7.43
CA PRO A 109 -23.32 4.33 8.23
C PRO A 109 -22.47 3.10 8.56
N LEU A 110 -22.81 2.41 9.65
CA LEU A 110 -22.27 1.07 9.91
C LEU A 110 -22.77 0.11 8.83
N PHE A 111 -21.84 -0.42 8.05
CA PHE A 111 -22.08 -1.56 7.18
C PHE A 111 -21.87 -2.84 7.97
N GLY A 112 -22.70 -3.85 7.71
CA GLY A 112 -22.68 -5.13 8.43
C GLY A 112 -24.00 -5.46 9.11
N PRO A 113 -24.17 -6.70 9.60
CA PRO A 113 -25.35 -7.10 10.33
C PRO A 113 -25.38 -6.38 11.67
N ASN A 114 -26.49 -5.69 11.93
CA ASN A 114 -26.75 -5.02 13.19
C ASN A 114 -27.96 -5.66 13.87
N LEU A 115 -27.88 -6.97 14.13
CA LEU A 115 -28.87 -7.63 14.98
C LEU A 115 -28.55 -7.21 16.43
N LEU A 116 -29.32 -6.24 16.93
CA LEU A 116 -29.33 -5.78 18.34
C LEU A 116 -28.13 -4.95 18.82
N GLY A 117 -27.35 -4.32 17.94
CA GLY A 117 -26.24 -3.44 18.34
C GLY A 117 -24.96 -4.18 18.78
N ILE A 118 -24.93 -5.50 18.66
CA ILE A 118 -23.77 -6.32 19.07
C ILE A 118 -22.87 -6.53 17.85
N THR A 119 -21.77 -5.81 17.80
CA THR A 119 -20.65 -6.15 16.90
C THR A 119 -19.85 -7.28 17.55
N THR A 120 -20.08 -8.50 17.09
CA THR A 120 -19.26 -9.68 17.46
C THR A 120 -18.02 -9.72 16.57
N GLY A 121 -16.87 -10.09 17.13
CA GLY A 121 -15.63 -10.25 16.38
C GLY A 121 -14.46 -9.38 16.84
N THR A 122 -13.31 -9.61 16.20
CA THR A 122 -12.08 -8.85 16.41
C THR A 122 -12.16 -7.54 15.65
N LYS A 123 -11.95 -6.43 16.35
CA LYS A 123 -11.98 -5.09 15.74
C LYS A 123 -10.63 -4.74 15.13
N PHE A 124 -10.66 -4.00 14.04
CA PHE A 124 -9.48 -3.40 13.42
C PHE A 124 -9.75 -1.94 13.04
N VAL A 125 -8.68 -1.18 12.94
CA VAL A 125 -8.70 0.19 12.44
C VAL A 125 -7.50 0.38 11.53
N PHE A 126 -7.76 0.83 10.31
CA PHE A 126 -6.75 1.39 9.43
C PHE A 126 -6.81 2.90 9.53
N GLU A 127 -5.81 3.51 10.16
CA GLU A 127 -5.60 4.95 10.21
C GLU A 127 -4.09 5.25 10.28
N ASP A 128 -3.68 6.38 9.72
CA ASP A 128 -2.30 6.85 9.79
C ASP A 128 -2.27 8.38 9.82
N GLU A 129 -2.46 8.96 11.02
CA GLU A 129 -2.31 10.42 11.28
C GLU A 129 -3.10 11.33 10.33
N GLY A 130 -4.25 10.88 9.82
CA GLY A 130 -5.08 11.64 8.89
C GLY A 130 -4.65 11.57 7.42
N LYS A 131 -3.65 10.75 7.09
CA LYS A 131 -3.24 10.48 5.70
C LYS A 131 -4.39 9.91 4.89
N LYS A 132 -4.36 10.22 3.60
CA LYS A 132 -5.39 9.80 2.64
C LYS A 132 -5.20 8.33 2.26
N ILE A 133 -6.31 7.59 2.28
CA ILE A 133 -6.41 6.26 1.70
C ILE A 133 -6.64 6.39 0.18
N VAL A 134 -5.80 5.71 -0.59
CA VAL A 134 -5.73 5.82 -2.06
C VAL A 134 -5.94 4.52 -2.81
N GLY A 135 -6.02 3.40 -2.11
CA GLY A 135 -6.19 2.08 -2.71
C GLY A 135 -6.59 1.06 -1.66
N PHE A 136 -7.13 -0.06 -2.13
CA PHE A 136 -7.52 -1.19 -1.30
C PHE A 136 -6.94 -2.48 -1.87
N HIS A 137 -6.69 -3.44 -0.98
CA HIS A 137 -6.36 -4.81 -1.33
C HIS A 137 -7.06 -5.74 -0.36
N GLY A 138 -7.17 -7.02 -0.68
CA GLY A 138 -7.96 -7.92 0.16
C GLY A 138 -8.06 -9.33 -0.33
N ARG A 139 -9.02 -10.04 0.26
CA ARG A 139 -9.40 -11.39 -0.14
C ARG A 139 -10.92 -11.48 -0.23
N ALA A 140 -11.42 -12.10 -1.29
CA ALA A 140 -12.85 -12.31 -1.46
C ALA A 140 -13.19 -13.60 -2.22
N GLY A 141 -14.31 -14.19 -1.86
CA GLY A 141 -14.97 -15.29 -2.56
C GLY A 141 -16.48 -15.06 -2.54
N ASP A 142 -17.23 -15.93 -1.86
CA ASP A 142 -18.65 -15.71 -1.59
C ASP A 142 -18.90 -14.55 -0.60
N ALA A 143 -17.85 -14.14 0.13
CA ALA A 143 -17.87 -13.02 1.05
C ALA A 143 -16.56 -12.21 0.95
N VAL A 144 -16.48 -11.10 1.68
CA VAL A 144 -15.21 -10.38 1.86
C VAL A 144 -14.49 -11.00 3.06
N ASP A 145 -13.44 -11.75 2.79
CA ASP A 145 -12.67 -12.50 3.80
C ASP A 145 -11.71 -11.57 4.56
N ALA A 146 -10.99 -10.71 3.84
CA ALA A 146 -10.04 -9.76 4.41
C ALA A 146 -9.94 -8.45 3.62
N LEU A 147 -9.51 -7.39 4.30
CA LEU A 147 -9.33 -6.06 3.73
C LEU A 147 -8.02 -5.44 4.23
N GLY A 148 -7.36 -4.69 3.37
CA GLY A 148 -6.22 -3.84 3.64
C GLY A 148 -6.29 -2.55 2.81
N VAL A 149 -5.43 -1.58 3.14
CA VAL A 149 -5.45 -0.25 2.51
C VAL A 149 -4.06 0.23 2.13
N TYR A 150 -4.01 1.15 1.18
CA TYR A 150 -2.85 1.97 0.86
C TYR A 150 -3.04 3.40 1.36
N PHE A 151 -2.05 3.92 2.07
CA PHE A 151 -1.96 5.34 2.40
C PHE A 151 -1.00 6.05 1.45
N VAL A 152 -1.36 7.25 1.03
CA VAL A 152 -0.37 8.17 0.45
C VAL A 152 0.51 8.71 1.57
N LEU A 153 1.82 8.70 1.34
CA LEU A 153 2.78 9.38 2.19
C LEU A 153 2.98 10.77 1.63
N ASP A 154 2.82 11.79 2.48
CA ASP A 154 3.15 13.15 2.10
C ASP A 154 4.61 13.18 1.63
N THR A 155 4.81 13.58 0.38
CA THR A 155 6.12 13.95 -0.14
C THR A 155 6.54 15.29 0.44
N THR A 156 6.46 15.46 1.76
CA THR A 156 7.43 16.34 2.41
C THR A 156 8.78 15.74 2.06
N PRO A 157 9.73 16.49 1.46
CA PRO A 157 11.06 15.96 1.20
C PRO A 157 11.56 15.46 2.54
N PHE A 158 11.59 14.12 2.71
CA PHE A 158 12.17 13.53 3.89
C PHE A 158 13.55 14.17 4.00
N PRO A 159 13.90 14.81 5.13
CA PRO A 159 15.26 15.27 5.28
C PRO A 159 16.14 14.05 5.03
N LEU A 160 17.06 14.18 4.07
CA LEU A 160 17.92 13.07 3.68
C LEU A 160 18.70 12.66 4.95
N TYR A 161 18.33 11.53 5.54
CA TYR A 161 19.02 11.03 6.72
C TYR A 161 20.28 10.32 6.25
N LYS A 162 21.43 10.96 6.44
CA LYS A 162 22.72 10.30 6.24
C LYS A 162 22.97 9.36 7.42
N LEU A 163 22.92 8.05 7.14
CA LEU A 163 23.31 7.04 8.13
C LEU A 163 24.84 6.98 8.23
N ASP A 164 25.33 6.65 9.42
CA ASP A 164 26.75 6.41 9.63
C ASP A 164 27.21 5.18 8.84
N ALA A 165 28.33 5.31 8.13
CA ALA A 165 28.93 4.21 7.40
C ALA A 165 29.42 3.12 8.37
N GLN A 166 29.19 1.85 8.02
CA GLN A 166 29.72 0.71 8.75
C GLN A 166 30.96 0.18 8.02
N GLY A 167 32.10 0.13 8.72
CA GLY A 167 33.36 -0.33 8.13
C GLY A 167 34.59 0.21 8.85
N GLY A 168 35.73 0.16 8.15
CA GLY A 168 36.98 0.75 8.63
C GLY A 168 37.02 2.27 8.53
N THR A 169 37.99 2.88 9.20
CA THR A 169 38.24 4.32 9.21
C THR A 169 39.21 4.79 8.12
N ASP A 170 39.76 3.85 7.35
CA ASP A 170 40.75 4.10 6.31
C ASP A 170 40.10 4.20 4.93
N GLY A 171 40.74 4.95 4.02
CA GLY A 171 40.28 5.12 2.64
C GLY A 171 39.87 6.56 2.31
N ARG A 172 39.52 6.78 1.03
CA ARG A 172 39.01 8.08 0.58
C ARG A 172 37.51 8.16 0.85
N VAL A 173 37.10 9.13 1.65
CA VAL A 173 35.67 9.42 1.89
C VAL A 173 35.01 9.86 0.59
N TRP A 174 33.83 9.32 0.32
CA TRP A 174 32.99 9.68 -0.81
C TRP A 174 31.52 9.78 -0.38
N ASP A 175 30.77 10.60 -1.12
CA ASP A 175 29.33 10.81 -0.97
C ASP A 175 28.82 11.26 -2.34
N ASP A 176 28.04 10.40 -3.00
CA ASP A 176 27.55 10.68 -4.34
C ASP A 176 26.43 11.73 -4.36
N GLY A 177 25.87 12.07 -3.18
CA GLY A 177 24.72 12.94 -3.02
C GLY A 177 23.38 12.21 -3.22
N SER A 178 22.32 12.98 -3.47
CA SER A 178 20.98 12.46 -3.72
C SER A 178 20.63 12.40 -5.21
N TYR A 179 19.91 11.33 -5.56
CA TYR A 179 19.44 10.99 -6.90
C TYR A 179 17.98 10.56 -6.83
N ASP A 180 17.29 10.60 -7.97
CA ASP A 180 15.87 10.26 -8.06
C ASP A 180 15.64 8.75 -7.93
N GLY A 181 16.64 7.95 -8.32
CA GLY A 181 16.63 6.50 -8.19
C GLY A 181 18.01 5.87 -8.41
N ILE A 182 18.11 4.57 -8.12
CA ILE A 182 19.25 3.72 -8.46
C ILE A 182 18.78 2.76 -9.55
N LYS A 183 19.36 2.83 -10.76
CA LYS A 183 19.06 1.93 -11.87
C LYS A 183 19.81 0.60 -11.73
N THR A 184 21.10 0.69 -11.45
CA THR A 184 21.98 -0.47 -11.40
C THR A 184 23.01 -0.32 -10.29
N LEU A 185 23.25 -1.39 -9.53
CA LEU A 185 24.40 -1.53 -8.63
C LEU A 185 25.29 -2.68 -9.12
N ARG A 186 26.57 -2.39 -9.34
CA ARG A 186 27.62 -3.36 -9.67
C ARG A 186 28.65 -3.40 -8.56
N ILE A 187 29.07 -4.61 -8.21
CA ILE A 187 30.04 -4.88 -7.14
C ILE A 187 31.10 -5.81 -7.69
N ASP A 188 32.38 -5.48 -7.49
CA ASP A 188 33.47 -6.46 -7.63
C ASP A 188 34.05 -6.80 -6.26
N GLN A 189 34.51 -8.04 -6.13
CA GLN A 189 35.09 -8.58 -4.92
C GLN A 189 36.27 -9.51 -5.23
N ASP A 190 37.21 -9.60 -4.29
CA ASP A 190 38.23 -10.65 -4.25
C ASP A 190 37.81 -11.76 -3.26
N ASN A 191 38.69 -12.73 -2.99
CA ASN A 191 38.41 -13.85 -2.09
C ASN A 191 38.10 -13.45 -0.62
N SER A 192 38.23 -12.17 -0.26
CA SER A 192 38.20 -11.70 1.12
C SER A 192 37.46 -10.39 1.36
N ARG A 193 37.15 -9.60 0.32
CA ARG A 193 36.55 -8.26 0.46
C ARG A 193 35.90 -7.78 -0.83
N ILE A 194 34.97 -6.83 -0.67
CA ILE A 194 34.49 -5.98 -1.77
C ILE A 194 35.63 -5.01 -2.16
N THR A 195 35.96 -4.97 -3.45
CA THR A 195 37.06 -4.15 -3.98
C THR A 195 36.58 -2.95 -4.77
N TYR A 196 35.37 -3.03 -5.35
CA TYR A 196 34.81 -2.00 -6.23
C TYR A 196 33.28 -1.94 -6.09
N LEU A 197 32.74 -0.73 -6.14
CA LEU A 197 31.33 -0.44 -6.25
C LEU A 197 31.13 0.53 -7.42
N GLU A 198 30.12 0.27 -8.24
CA GLU A 198 29.65 1.19 -9.27
C GLU A 198 28.14 1.26 -9.22
N VAL A 199 27.62 2.48 -9.15
CA VAL A 199 26.19 2.75 -9.06
C VAL A 199 25.79 3.63 -10.23
N GLU A 200 24.79 3.18 -10.97
CA GLU A 200 24.12 3.97 -11.99
C GLU A 200 22.83 4.55 -11.39
N TYR A 201 22.79 5.86 -11.28
CA TYR A 201 21.71 6.64 -10.73
C TYR A 201 20.84 7.25 -11.83
N GLU A 202 19.60 7.57 -11.48
CA GLU A 202 18.72 8.45 -12.25
C GLU A 202 18.72 9.86 -11.66
N LYS A 203 18.86 10.87 -12.52
CA LYS A 203 18.66 12.27 -12.14
C LYS A 203 18.04 13.05 -13.28
N ASP A 204 16.88 13.65 -13.05
CA ASP A 204 16.18 14.48 -14.03
C ASP A 204 15.96 13.74 -15.38
N GLY A 205 15.76 12.41 -15.33
CA GLY A 205 15.61 11.53 -16.50
C GLY A 205 16.91 11.11 -17.19
N GLU A 206 18.06 11.56 -16.71
CA GLU A 206 19.39 11.15 -17.22
C GLU A 206 20.05 10.10 -16.31
N ALA A 207 20.86 9.23 -16.90
CA ALA A 207 21.65 8.24 -16.18
C ALA A 207 23.01 8.81 -15.78
N LYS A 208 23.41 8.65 -14.52
CA LYS A 208 24.72 9.06 -14.01
C LYS A 208 25.41 7.91 -13.29
N THR A 209 26.63 7.59 -13.69
CA THR A 209 27.42 6.53 -13.07
C THR A 209 28.48 7.10 -12.13
N CYS A 210 28.52 6.60 -10.90
CA CYS A 210 29.60 6.85 -9.93
C CYS A 210 30.26 5.53 -9.54
N ASN A 211 31.57 5.55 -9.30
CA ASN A 211 32.32 4.37 -8.93
C ASN A 211 33.39 4.62 -7.87
N HIS A 212 33.59 3.63 -7.01
CA HIS A 212 34.44 3.71 -5.83
C HIS A 212 35.22 2.40 -5.63
N GLY A 213 36.50 2.51 -5.28
CA GLY A 213 37.39 1.36 -5.11
C GLY A 213 38.20 1.03 -6.36
N GLY A 214 38.87 -0.13 -6.34
CA GLY A 214 39.74 -0.60 -7.41
C GLY A 214 39.11 -1.77 -8.17
N LYS A 215 38.89 -1.59 -9.47
CA LYS A 215 38.37 -2.64 -10.35
C LYS A 215 39.42 -3.74 -10.52
N GLY A 216 39.07 -4.98 -10.16
CA GLY A 216 39.96 -6.13 -10.27
C GLY A 216 39.98 -6.73 -11.68
N ASP A 217 41.01 -7.55 -11.98
CA ASP A 217 41.19 -8.17 -13.30
C ASP A 217 40.23 -9.35 -13.58
N THR A 218 39.65 -9.95 -12.53
CA THR A 218 38.67 -11.05 -12.62
C THR A 218 37.40 -10.68 -11.85
N PRO A 219 36.50 -9.88 -12.45
CA PRO A 219 35.29 -9.43 -11.77
C PRO A 219 34.28 -10.57 -11.58
N SER A 220 33.71 -10.65 -10.37
CA SER A 220 32.46 -11.38 -10.11
C SER A 220 31.35 -10.34 -10.05
N GLU A 221 30.70 -10.07 -11.17
CA GLU A 221 29.66 -9.04 -11.26
C GLU A 221 28.36 -9.55 -10.62
N VAL A 222 27.88 -8.82 -9.61
CA VAL A 222 26.51 -8.97 -9.09
C VAL A 222 25.73 -7.72 -9.46
N THR A 223 24.81 -7.85 -10.41
CA THR A 223 23.89 -6.79 -10.80
C THR A 223 22.62 -6.89 -9.96
N LEU A 224 22.38 -5.91 -9.09
CA LEU A 224 21.08 -5.77 -8.44
C LEU A 224 20.24 -4.78 -9.25
N LEU A 225 19.15 -5.26 -9.84
CA LEU A 225 18.09 -4.40 -10.37
C LEU A 225 17.21 -4.00 -9.19
N VAL A 226 17.34 -2.74 -8.77
CA VAL A 226 16.42 -2.17 -7.78
C VAL A 226 15.19 -1.73 -8.55
N LEU A 227 14.17 -2.59 -8.61
CA LEU A 227 12.86 -2.20 -9.11
C LEU A 227 12.27 -1.24 -8.08
N ILE A 228 12.34 0.05 -8.39
CA ILE A 228 11.46 1.03 -7.78
C ILE A 228 10.10 0.71 -8.40
N HIS A 229 9.19 0.14 -7.62
CA HIS A 229 7.80 0.02 -8.04
C HIS A 229 7.26 1.45 -8.14
N ASP A 230 7.03 1.89 -9.38
CA ASP A 230 6.37 3.15 -9.72
C ASP A 230 4.98 3.24 -9.09
#